data_AF-A0A2A5AD48-F1
#
_entry.id   AF-A0A2A5AD48-F1
#
_cell.length_a   1.000
_cell.length_b   1.000
_cell.length_c   1.000
_cell.angle_alpha   90.00
_cell.angle_beta   90.00
_cell.angle_gamma   90.00
#
_symmetry.space_group_name_H-M   'P 1'
#
loop_
_entity.id
_entity.type
_entity.pdbx_description
1 polymer ?
#
loop_
_entity_poly.entity_id
_entity_poly.type
_entity_poly.pdbx_seq_one_letter_code
_entity_poly.pdbx_strand_id
1 'polypeptide(L)' 'KNNVGLHHLALSIASFEELDALYEVLANTDGVVIEFSPEPLSGGPTKHMMIREPSGNRLEFIHRPARP' A
#
# COMPACT_ATOMS: atom_id res chain seq x y z
N LYS A 1 15.19 8.80 20.01
CA LYS A 1 14.72 7.79 19.04
C LYS A 1 15.39 8.14 17.70
N ASN A 2 16.44 7.41 17.30
CA ASN A 2 17.20 7.69 16.07
C ASN A 2 16.68 6.78 14.97
N ASN A 3 15.54 7.13 14.37
CA ASN A 3 14.99 6.39 13.25
C ASN A 3 15.78 6.78 11.99
N VAL A 4 16.89 6.09 11.75
CA VAL A 4 17.74 6.29 10.55
C VAL A 4 17.39 5.22 9.52
N GLY A 5 17.00 5.65 8.31
CA GLY A 5 16.63 4.77 7.20
C GLY A 5 15.28 5.14 6.56
N LEU A 6 14.99 4.56 5.40
CA LEU A 6 13.70 4.71 4.72
C LEU A 6 12.65 3.84 5.40
N HIS A 7 11.56 4.46 5.87
CA HIS A 7 10.48 3.74 6.54
C HIS A 7 9.53 3.02 5.55
N HIS A 8 9.13 3.71 4.49
CA HIS A 8 8.47 3.15 3.29
C HIS A 8 8.41 4.21 2.19
N LEU A 9 8.13 3.79 0.97
CA LEU A 9 7.73 4.66 -0.15
C LEU A 9 6.24 4.46 -0.43
N ALA A 10 5.48 5.56 -0.51
CA ALA A 10 4.05 5.52 -0.80
C ALA A 10 3.76 5.94 -2.25
N LEU A 11 2.96 5.14 -2.96
CA LEU A 11 2.53 5.39 -4.34
C LEU A 11 1.01 5.58 -4.36
N SER A 12 0.57 6.64 -5.06
CA SER A 12 -0.86 6.94 -5.18
C SER A 12 -1.51 6.10 -6.28
N ILE A 13 -2.68 5.56 -6.00
CA ILE A 13 -3.50 4.77 -6.94
C ILE A 13 -4.74 5.58 -7.35
N ALA A 14 -5.25 5.39 -8.56
CA ALA A 14 -6.28 6.28 -9.11
C ALA A 14 -7.69 6.00 -8.55
N SER A 15 -7.97 4.77 -8.11
CA SER A 15 -9.26 4.40 -7.51
C SER A 15 -9.16 3.25 -6.49
N PHE A 16 -10.27 2.94 -5.81
CA PHE A 16 -10.33 1.76 -4.94
C PHE A 16 -10.27 0.45 -5.73
N GLU A 17 -10.91 0.42 -6.90
CA GLU A 17 -10.95 -0.76 -7.78
C GLU A 17 -9.54 -1.09 -8.29
N GLU A 18 -8.75 -0.09 -8.66
CA GLU A 18 -7.34 -0.30 -9.04
C GLU A 18 -6.48 -0.76 -7.86
N LEU A 19 -6.77 -0.29 -6.64
CA LEU A 19 -6.06 -0.72 -5.44
C LEU A 19 -6.35 -2.19 -5.13
N ASP A 20 -7.61 -2.60 -5.23
CA ASP A 20 -8.04 -4.00 -5.04
C ASP A 20 -7.49 -4.91 -6.16
N ALA A 21 -7.50 -4.45 -7.41
CA ALA A 21 -6.90 -5.18 -8.53
C ALA A 21 -5.37 -5.35 -8.37
N LEU A 22 -4.68 -4.31 -7.91
CA LEU A 22 -3.24 -4.37 -7.65
C LEU A 22 -2.93 -5.36 -6.52
N TYR A 23 -3.77 -5.40 -5.49
CA TYR A 23 -3.64 -6.38 -4.40
C TYR A 23 -3.68 -7.82 -4.94
N GLU A 24 -4.65 -8.15 -5.79
CA GLU A 24 -4.78 -9.50 -6.37
C GLU A 24 -3.54 -9.90 -7.19
N VAL A 25 -2.97 -8.95 -7.96
CA VAL A 25 -1.73 -9.20 -8.71
C VAL A 25 -0.56 -9.45 -7.75
N LEU A 26 -0.39 -8.60 -6.74
CA LEU A 26 0.72 -8.69 -5.78
C LEU A 26 0.63 -9.92 -4.89
N ALA A 27 -0.57 -10.36 -4.52
CA ALA A 27 -0.79 -11.58 -3.75
C ALA A 27 -0.35 -12.84 -4.50
N ASN A 28 -0.29 -12.79 -5.84
CA ASN A 28 0.14 -13.87 -6.71
C ASN A 28 1.54 -13.63 -7.33
N THR A 29 2.29 -12.64 -6.85
CA THR A 29 3.63 -12.32 -7.35
C THR A 29 4.72 -12.94 -6.48
N ASP A 30 5.58 -13.75 -7.07
CA ASP A 30 6.68 -14.41 -6.35
C ASP A 30 7.58 -13.41 -5.61
N GLY A 31 7.85 -13.72 -4.33
CA GLY A 31 8.73 -12.92 -3.48
C GLY A 31 8.12 -11.64 -2.91
N VAL A 32 6.89 -11.29 -3.28
CA VAL A 32 6.14 -10.20 -2.63
C VAL A 32 5.53 -10.71 -1.32
N VAL A 33 5.67 -9.93 -0.25
CA VAL A 33 5.01 -10.22 1.03
C VAL A 33 3.97 -9.14 1.29
N ILE A 34 2.70 -9.53 1.37
CA ILE A 34 1.64 -8.63 1.82
C ILE A 34 1.75 -8.46 3.34
N GLU A 35 1.98 -7.24 3.82
CA GLU A 35 1.91 -6.94 5.27
C GLU A 35 0.46 -6.78 5.72
N PHE A 36 -0.36 -6.09 4.92
CA PHE A 36 -1.81 -6.05 5.06
C PHE A 36 -2.47 -5.73 3.71
N SER A 37 -3.66 -6.29 3.48
CA SER A 37 -4.50 -6.06 2.31
C SER A 37 -5.12 -4.65 2.33
N PRO A 38 -5.72 -4.17 1.23
CA PRO A 38 -6.41 -2.88 1.22
C PRO A 38 -7.39 -2.71 2.39
N GLU A 39 -7.14 -1.73 3.25
CA GLU A 39 -7.99 -1.40 4.40
C GLU A 39 -8.16 0.12 4.58
N PRO A 40 -9.21 0.58 5.28
CA PRO A 40 -9.41 2.00 5.53
C PRO A 40 -8.29 2.60 6.38
N LEU A 41 -7.71 3.71 5.90
CA LEU A 41 -6.79 4.52 6.69
C LEU A 41 -7.60 5.34 7.71
N SER A 42 -7.26 5.18 9.00
CA SER A 42 -7.98 5.75 10.14
C SER A 42 -8.55 7.15 9.92
N GLY A 43 -9.85 7.33 10.22
CA GLY A 43 -10.52 8.62 10.32
C GLY A 43 -10.92 9.29 9.00
N GLY A 44 -10.83 8.61 7.85
CA GLY A 44 -11.22 9.18 6.57
C GLY A 44 -11.59 8.14 5.50
N PRO A 45 -11.98 8.59 4.30
CA PRO A 45 -12.38 7.72 3.19
C PRO A 45 -11.19 7.06 2.47
N THR A 46 -9.96 7.36 2.87
CA THR A 46 -8.74 6.83 2.24
C THR A 46 -8.61 5.32 2.50
N LYS A 47 -8.14 4.56 1.51
CA LYS A 47 -7.70 3.17 1.69
C LYS A 47 -6.24 3.01 1.33
N HIS A 48 -5.56 2.07 1.98
CA HIS A 48 -4.19 1.72 1.66
C HIS A 48 -3.90 0.24 1.87
N MET A 49 -2.82 -0.24 1.26
CA MET A 49 -2.23 -1.53 1.55
C MET A 49 -0.72 -1.39 1.68
N MET A 50 -0.08 -2.41 2.25
CA MET A 50 1.36 -2.40 2.49
C MET A 50 1.96 -3.73 2.09
N ILE A 51 3.10 -3.66 1.40
CA ILE A 51 3.86 -4.84 1.01
C ILE A 51 5.34 -4.68 1.34
N ARG A 52 6.06 -5.80 1.25
CA ARG A 52 7.49 -5.84 0.97
C ARG A 52 7.72 -6.37 -0.43
N GLU A 53 8.45 -5.62 -1.23
CA GLU A 53 8.94 -6.13 -2.52
C GLU A 53 10.09 -7.13 -2.31
N PRO A 54 10.49 -7.93 -3.32
CA PRO A 54 11.42 -9.04 -3.16
C PRO A 54 12.78 -8.71 -2.51
N SER A 55 13.25 -7.47 -2.65
CA SER A 55 14.50 -6.99 -2.04
C SER A 55 14.30 -6.49 -0.59
N GLY A 56 13.08 -6.53 -0.08
CA GLY A 56 12.71 -6.23 1.31
C GLY A 56 12.25 -4.80 1.58
N ASN A 57 12.25 -3.90 0.59
CA ASN A 57 11.78 -2.53 0.77
C ASN A 57 10.28 -2.51 1.05
N ARG A 58 9.86 -1.61 1.96
CA ARG A 58 8.46 -1.46 2.34
C ARG A 58 7.78 -0.44 1.42
N LEU A 59 6.70 -0.85 0.77
CA LEU A 59 5.92 -0.02 -0.13
C LEU A 59 4.49 0.11 0.38
N GLU A 60 3.93 1.31 0.28
CA GLU A 60 2.51 1.60 0.54
C GLU A 60 1.83 1.97 -0.77
N PHE A 61 0.66 1.39 -1.04
CA PHE A 61 -0.21 1.82 -2.13
C PHE A 61 -1.47 2.42 -1.53
N ILE A 62 -1.82 3.63 -1.93
CA ILE A 62 -2.84 4.43 -1.26
C ILE A 62 -3.74 5.15 -2.26
N HIS A 63 -5.06 5.04 -2.07
CA HIS A 63 -6.03 5.84 -2.79
C HIS A 63 -6.69 6.83 -1.84
N ARG A 64 -6.54 8.12 -2.14
CA ARG A 64 -7.16 9.24 -1.41
C ARG A 64 -8.25 9.83 -2.31
N PRO A 65 -9.54 9.55 -2.06
CA PRO A 65 -10.60 10.20 -2.83
C PRO A 65 -10.58 11.70 -2.57
N ALA A 66 -11.02 12.48 -3.56
CA ALA A 66 -11.12 13.92 -3.41
C ALA A 66 -11.97 14.28 -2.18
N ARG A 67 -11.51 15.26 -1.40
CA ARG A 67 -12.31 15.79 -0.29
C ARG A 67 -13.53 16.49 -0.91
N PRO A 68 -14.76 16.23 -0.44
CA PRO A 68 -15.94 16.97 -0.89
C PRO A 68 -15.78 18.48 -0.63
#